data_AF-A0A1R3JYM4-F1
#
_entry.id   AF-A0A1R3JYM4-F1
#
_cell.length_a   1.000
_cell.length_b   1.000
_cell.length_c   1.000
_cell.angle_alpha   90.00
_cell.angle_beta   90.00
_cell.angle_gamma   90.00
#
_symmetry.space_group_name_H-M   'P 1'
#
loop_
_entity.id
_entity.type
_entity.pdbx_description
1 polymer ?
#
loop_
_entity_poly.entity_id
_entity_poly.type
_entity_poly.pdbx_seq_one_letter_code
_entity_poly.pdbx_strand_id
1 'polypeptide(L)'
;MKCQSRLQQSDLMVLSEPPTPTKLPNQRRSANYHPTIWEPKLIQSFTTHYSYKFHGDKLEELKKEARILLAISQDDPCATLKLIDLMQRLGVAYHFEKEIDEALHKVSKPTVHTGDLYTTSLLFRLLRQHAFPISTAIDDMYDVYGSLDELELFTTAVNRWDISAMKDLPQYMKACYLALLNFVDEMGHDILKDHELDITHYIREEWKKLCRSYLREARWFYKRYTPGLKEYLETAWISVGGPAAMVHAYILQADSSSMTQESLDDCFKNGRELIHWSSLITRLSDDLGTSMHGDGIGTSTGVMKDLLNSLIVQSIAIE
;
A
#
# COMPACT_ATOMS: atom_id res chain seq x y z
N MET A 1 61.45 40.13 -31.78
CA MET A 1 61.96 40.72 -30.52
C MET A 1 60.90 40.40 -29.46
N LYS A 2 61.21 39.51 -28.50
CA LYS A 2 61.64 39.85 -27.13
C LYS A 2 60.69 40.87 -26.46
N CYS A 3 60.31 40.78 -25.20
CA CYS A 3 60.34 39.78 -24.12
C CYS A 3 59.82 40.55 -22.89
N GLN A 4 59.16 39.87 -21.94
CA GLN A 4 59.17 40.18 -20.50
C GLN A 4 58.39 41.43 -20.02
N SER A 5 57.71 41.45 -18.87
CA SER A 5 57.43 40.47 -17.78
C SER A 5 56.42 41.18 -16.85
N ARG A 6 55.28 40.60 -16.45
CA ARG A 6 55.04 39.66 -15.34
C ARG A 6 55.27 40.27 -13.92
N LEU A 7 54.36 39.91 -12.99
CA LEU A 7 54.25 40.15 -11.52
C LEU A 7 53.13 41.16 -11.16
N GLN A 8 52.18 40.95 -10.24
CA GLN A 8 51.84 39.85 -9.31
C GLN A 8 50.45 40.11 -8.67
N GLN A 9 49.77 39.03 -8.24
CA GLN A 9 48.90 38.84 -7.04
C GLN A 9 48.14 40.06 -6.44
N SER A 10 46.80 40.08 -6.41
CA SER A 10 45.83 39.35 -5.55
C SER A 10 45.26 40.26 -4.46
N ASP A 11 43.99 40.62 -4.56
CA ASP A 11 43.22 41.13 -3.42
C ASP A 11 41.88 40.39 -3.29
N LEU A 12 41.67 39.95 -2.06
CA LEU A 12 40.57 39.20 -1.48
C LEU A 12 39.19 39.82 -1.78
N MET A 13 38.29 39.06 -2.38
CA MET A 13 36.85 39.23 -2.12
C MET A 13 36.45 38.27 -1.01
N VAL A 14 36.17 38.83 0.16
CA VAL A 14 35.62 38.14 1.32
C VAL A 14 34.24 37.58 0.94
N LEU A 15 34.13 36.26 0.84
CA LEU A 15 32.84 35.57 0.74
C LEU A 15 32.17 35.64 2.12
N SER A 16 31.15 36.47 2.26
CA SER A 16 30.27 36.43 3.43
C SER A 16 29.53 35.10 3.46
N GLU A 17 29.67 34.34 4.54
CA GLU A 17 28.91 33.10 4.77
C GLU A 17 27.40 33.38 4.74
N PRO A 18 26.58 32.45 4.20
CA PRO A 18 25.13 32.60 4.20
C PRO A 18 24.59 32.54 5.63
N PRO A 19 23.52 33.31 5.95
CA PRO A 19 22.99 33.34 7.30
C PRO A 19 22.44 31.96 7.67
N THR A 20 22.84 31.48 8.85
CA THR A 20 22.38 30.22 9.43
C THR A 20 20.86 30.32 9.66
N PRO A 21 20.02 29.41 9.12
CA PRO A 21 18.59 29.50 9.31
C PRO A 21 18.25 29.18 10.77
N THR A 22 17.80 30.20 11.50
CA THR A 22 17.24 30.05 12.84
C THR A 22 15.93 29.26 12.71
N LYS A 23 15.96 27.95 12.97
CA LYS A 23 14.76 27.13 13.02
C LYS A 23 13.93 27.55 14.24
N LEU A 24 12.87 28.32 14.00
CA LEU A 24 11.77 28.44 14.96
C LEU A 24 11.12 27.05 15.13
N PRO A 25 10.92 26.57 16.37
CA PRO A 25 10.22 25.31 16.59
C PRO A 25 8.76 25.49 16.18
N ASN A 26 8.24 24.54 15.39
CA ASN A 26 6.87 24.47 14.86
C ASN A 26 6.58 25.10 13.49
N GLN A 27 7.56 25.19 12.59
CA GLN A 27 7.25 25.49 11.18
C GLN A 27 7.16 24.21 10.35
N ARG A 28 5.95 23.92 9.84
CA ARG A 28 5.76 22.84 8.85
C ARG A 28 6.52 23.22 7.57
N ARG A 29 7.16 22.23 6.94
CA ARG A 29 7.76 22.39 5.61
C ARG A 29 6.65 22.74 4.60
N SER A 30 6.92 23.67 3.69
CA SER A 30 6.05 24.05 2.58
C SER A 30 6.81 23.87 1.27
N ALA A 31 6.13 23.41 0.22
CA ALA A 31 6.74 23.08 -1.07
C ALA A 31 6.70 24.24 -2.09
N ASN A 32 6.25 25.44 -1.71
CA ASN A 32 6.17 26.63 -2.58
C ASN A 32 5.43 26.38 -3.91
N TYR A 33 4.27 25.73 -3.87
CA TYR A 33 3.47 25.46 -5.07
C TYR A 33 3.02 26.75 -5.78
N HIS A 34 3.02 26.72 -7.11
CA HIS A 34 2.48 27.79 -7.94
C HIS A 34 0.94 27.85 -7.84
N PRO A 35 0.34 29.04 -8.04
CA PRO A 35 -1.11 29.20 -8.08
C PRO A 35 -1.73 28.46 -9.27
N THR A 36 -3.03 28.19 -9.18
CA THR A 36 -3.80 27.50 -10.23
C THR A 36 -3.69 28.21 -11.59
N ILE A 37 -3.50 27.42 -12.66
CA ILE A 37 -3.55 27.91 -14.04
C ILE A 37 -4.97 28.29 -14.48
N TRP A 38 -5.98 27.89 -13.71
CA TRP A 38 -7.39 28.13 -13.99
C TRP A 38 -7.87 29.38 -13.26
N GLU A 39 -8.17 30.43 -14.02
CA GLU A 39 -8.78 31.64 -13.46
C GLU A 39 -10.21 31.36 -12.96
N PRO A 40 -10.63 31.91 -11.80
CA PRO A 40 -11.96 31.66 -11.26
C PRO A 40 -13.12 31.97 -12.23
N LYS A 41 -12.96 33.01 -13.07
CA LYS A 41 -13.96 33.38 -14.08
C LYS A 41 -14.10 32.33 -15.19
N LEU A 42 -12.99 31.72 -15.59
CA LEU A 42 -12.98 30.65 -16.59
C LEU A 42 -13.67 29.40 -16.03
N ILE A 43 -13.39 29.03 -14.78
CA ILE A 43 -14.06 27.91 -14.10
C ILE A 43 -15.58 28.14 -14.05
N GLN A 44 -16.02 29.36 -13.70
CA GLN A 44 -17.44 29.71 -13.64
C GLN A 44 -18.13 29.72 -15.01
N SER A 45 -17.38 29.81 -16.11
CA SER A 45 -17.93 29.80 -17.46
C SER A 45 -18.25 28.40 -17.98
N PHE A 46 -17.77 27.34 -17.32
CA PHE A 46 -18.00 25.98 -17.77
C PHE A 46 -19.47 25.60 -17.61
N THR A 47 -20.10 25.30 -18.75
CA THR A 47 -21.45 24.76 -18.84
C THR A 47 -21.40 23.38 -19.48
N THR A 48 -22.22 22.45 -18.99
CA THR A 48 -22.36 21.14 -19.61
C THR A 48 -23.82 20.88 -19.96
N HIS A 49 -24.04 20.33 -21.15
CA HIS A 49 -25.36 19.82 -21.55
C HIS A 49 -25.66 18.46 -20.88
N TYR A 50 -24.63 17.80 -20.35
CA TYR A 50 -24.73 16.51 -19.66
C TYR A 50 -25.17 16.71 -18.20
N SER A 51 -26.44 17.05 -18.01
CA SER A 51 -27.05 17.13 -16.68
C SER A 51 -27.95 15.93 -16.40
N TYR A 52 -28.13 15.62 -15.11
CA TYR A 52 -29.06 14.59 -14.68
C TYR A 52 -30.49 14.83 -15.16
N LYS A 53 -30.90 16.10 -15.32
CA LYS A 53 -32.23 16.44 -15.84
C LYS A 53 -32.49 15.88 -17.25
N PHE A 54 -31.47 15.79 -18.09
CA PHE A 54 -31.63 15.32 -19.48
C PHE A 54 -31.18 13.86 -19.68
N HIS A 55 -30.28 13.36 -18.86
CA HIS A 55 -29.67 12.03 -19.02
C HIS A 55 -29.91 11.08 -17.84
N GLY A 56 -30.59 11.52 -16.79
CA GLY A 56 -30.83 10.76 -15.56
C GLY A 56 -31.58 9.46 -15.83
N ASP A 57 -32.66 9.50 -16.61
CA ASP A 57 -33.44 8.31 -16.94
C ASP A 57 -32.59 7.24 -17.65
N LYS A 58 -31.76 7.67 -18.62
CA LYS A 58 -30.86 6.76 -19.33
C LYS A 58 -29.75 6.23 -18.42
N LEU A 59 -29.23 7.05 -17.51
CA LEU A 59 -28.26 6.64 -16.51
C LEU A 59 -28.84 5.55 -15.60
N GLU A 60 -30.07 5.74 -15.09
CA GLU A 60 -30.71 4.75 -14.21
C GLU A 60 -31.06 3.44 -14.95
N GLU A 61 -31.45 3.53 -16.22
CA GLU A 61 -31.64 2.35 -17.09
C GLU A 61 -30.34 1.56 -17.25
N LEU A 62 -29.24 2.23 -17.61
CA LEU A 62 -27.94 1.58 -17.77
C LEU A 62 -27.40 1.01 -16.47
N LYS A 63 -27.61 1.69 -15.33
CA LYS A 63 -27.27 1.13 -14.00
C LYS A 63 -28.05 -0.15 -13.73
N LYS A 64 -29.33 -0.21 -14.09
CA LYS A 64 -30.14 -1.42 -13.92
C LYS A 64 -29.64 -2.56 -14.80
N GLU A 65 -29.30 -2.29 -16.07
CA GLU A 65 -28.70 -3.28 -16.96
C GLU A 65 -27.36 -3.81 -16.41
N ALA A 66 -26.49 -2.92 -15.93
CA ALA A 66 -25.22 -3.28 -15.31
C ALA A 66 -25.39 -4.18 -14.07
N ARG A 67 -26.40 -3.92 -13.22
CA ARG A 67 -26.75 -4.79 -12.08
C ARG A 67 -27.21 -6.17 -12.53
N ILE A 68 -28.01 -6.24 -13.60
CA ILE A 68 -28.46 -7.51 -14.17
C ILE A 68 -27.26 -8.31 -14.70
N LEU A 69 -26.31 -7.65 -15.38
CA LEU A 69 -25.08 -8.30 -15.84
C LEU A 69 -24.26 -8.86 -14.68
N LEU A 70 -24.08 -8.09 -13.60
CA LEU A 70 -23.43 -8.55 -12.36
C LEU A 70 -24.14 -9.75 -11.75
N ALA A 71 -25.47 -9.74 -11.69
CA ALA A 71 -26.26 -10.83 -11.13
C ALA A 71 -26.13 -12.12 -11.98
N ILE A 72 -26.17 -12.00 -13.31
CA ILE A 72 -26.03 -13.13 -14.23
C ILE A 72 -24.62 -13.72 -14.19
N SER A 73 -23.58 -12.90 -14.00
CA SER A 73 -22.20 -13.39 -13.99
C SER A 73 -21.86 -14.19 -12.74
N GLN A 74 -22.63 -14.09 -11.65
CA GLN A 74 -22.24 -14.61 -10.32
C GLN A 74 -22.00 -16.13 -10.25
N ASP A 75 -22.43 -16.90 -11.25
CA ASP A 75 -22.21 -18.34 -11.30
C ASP A 75 -20.90 -18.70 -12.05
N ASP A 76 -20.26 -17.73 -12.70
CA ASP A 76 -18.93 -17.82 -13.29
C ASP A 76 -17.98 -16.83 -12.59
N PRO A 77 -17.06 -17.32 -11.74
CA PRO A 77 -16.09 -16.48 -11.04
C PRO A 77 -15.22 -15.65 -12.00
N CYS A 78 -14.80 -16.22 -13.13
CA CYS A 78 -13.95 -15.53 -14.10
C CYS A 78 -14.71 -14.36 -14.75
N ALA A 79 -15.95 -14.60 -15.19
CA ALA A 79 -16.80 -13.56 -15.77
C ALA A 79 -17.11 -12.45 -14.76
N THR A 80 -17.43 -12.82 -13.52
CA THR A 80 -17.69 -11.87 -12.42
C THR A 80 -16.48 -10.98 -12.16
N LEU A 81 -15.30 -11.56 -11.99
CA LEU A 81 -14.07 -10.81 -11.72
C LEU A 81 -13.70 -9.87 -12.87
N LYS A 82 -13.87 -10.31 -14.13
CA LYS A 82 -13.65 -9.45 -15.31
C LYS A 82 -14.61 -8.28 -15.35
N LEU A 83 -15.88 -8.49 -15.01
CA LEU A 83 -16.88 -7.44 -15.00
C LEU A 83 -16.59 -6.39 -13.91
N ILE A 84 -16.20 -6.83 -12.71
CA ILE A 84 -15.78 -5.94 -11.62
C ILE A 84 -14.55 -5.12 -12.03
N ASP A 85 -13.52 -5.76 -12.59
CA ASP A 85 -12.33 -5.04 -13.09
C ASP A 85 -12.71 -3.98 -14.13
N LEU A 86 -13.57 -4.33 -15.08
CA LEU A 86 -14.02 -3.41 -16.12
C LEU A 86 -14.75 -2.21 -15.52
N MET A 87 -15.66 -2.43 -14.56
CA MET A 87 -16.39 -1.34 -13.89
C MET A 87 -15.46 -0.40 -13.12
N GLN A 88 -14.45 -0.94 -12.45
CA GLN A 88 -13.43 -0.14 -11.75
C GLN A 88 -12.61 0.69 -12.74
N ARG A 89 -12.12 0.08 -13.83
CA ARG A 89 -11.30 0.76 -14.84
C ARG A 89 -12.07 1.80 -15.67
N LEU A 90 -13.38 1.61 -15.82
CA LEU A 90 -14.28 2.61 -16.44
C LEU A 90 -14.65 3.76 -15.49
N GLY A 91 -14.31 3.68 -14.20
CA GLY A 91 -14.65 4.71 -13.21
C GLY A 91 -16.13 4.75 -12.83
N VAL A 92 -16.87 3.65 -13.03
CA VAL A 92 -18.31 3.56 -12.74
C VAL A 92 -18.62 2.67 -11.53
N ALA A 93 -17.61 2.01 -10.94
CA ALA A 93 -17.77 1.10 -9.81
C ALA A 93 -18.46 1.73 -8.58
N TYR A 94 -18.30 3.04 -8.35
CA TYR A 94 -18.90 3.75 -7.22
C TYR A 94 -20.45 3.73 -7.19
N HIS A 95 -21.10 3.35 -8.31
CA HIS A 95 -22.54 3.15 -8.35
C HIS A 95 -23.00 1.77 -7.85
N PHE A 96 -22.06 0.85 -7.63
CA PHE A 96 -22.31 -0.58 -7.40
C PHE A 96 -21.47 -1.14 -6.24
N GLU A 97 -21.02 -0.31 -5.29
CA GLU A 97 -20.11 -0.72 -4.21
C GLU A 97 -20.63 -1.95 -3.47
N LYS A 98 -21.90 -1.92 -3.05
CA LYS A 98 -22.55 -3.02 -2.35
C LYS A 98 -22.59 -4.30 -3.20
N GLU A 99 -22.98 -4.20 -4.47
CA GLU A 99 -23.07 -5.34 -5.37
C GLU A 99 -21.69 -5.95 -5.67
N ILE A 100 -20.66 -5.11 -5.75
CA ILE A 100 -19.26 -5.54 -5.94
C ILE A 100 -18.75 -6.26 -4.70
N ASP A 101 -19.02 -5.74 -3.50
CA ASP A 101 -18.61 -6.36 -2.23
C ASP A 101 -19.26 -7.74 -2.06
N GLU A 102 -20.57 -7.84 -2.31
CA GLU A 102 -21.31 -9.11 -2.28
C GLU A 102 -20.76 -10.12 -3.30
N ALA A 103 -20.48 -9.66 -4.53
CA ALA A 103 -19.92 -10.50 -5.57
C ALA A 103 -18.51 -11.00 -5.21
N LEU A 104 -17.64 -10.13 -4.69
CA LEU A 104 -16.28 -10.47 -4.26
C LEU A 104 -16.28 -11.46 -3.11
N HIS A 105 -17.15 -11.27 -2.11
CA HIS A 105 -17.31 -12.22 -1.02
C HIS A 105 -17.75 -13.59 -1.54
N LYS A 106 -18.64 -13.65 -2.54
CA LYS A 106 -19.09 -14.94 -3.11
C LYS A 106 -17.94 -15.67 -3.82
N VAL A 107 -17.15 -14.97 -4.64
CA VAL A 107 -16.05 -15.58 -5.40
C VAL A 107 -14.80 -15.82 -4.56
N SER A 108 -14.69 -15.20 -3.38
CA SER A 108 -13.67 -15.50 -2.37
C SER A 108 -14.04 -16.68 -1.47
N LYS A 109 -15.13 -17.40 -1.75
CA LYS A 109 -15.45 -18.60 -0.98
C LYS A 109 -14.56 -19.75 -1.41
N PRO A 110 -14.07 -20.56 -0.48
CA PRO A 110 -13.06 -21.57 -0.84
C PRO A 110 -13.56 -22.72 -1.72
N THR A 111 -14.87 -22.89 -1.82
CA THR A 111 -15.52 -23.85 -2.72
C THR A 111 -15.45 -23.43 -4.20
N VAL A 112 -14.98 -22.21 -4.49
CA VAL A 112 -14.92 -21.63 -5.83
C VAL A 112 -13.53 -21.83 -6.42
N HIS A 113 -13.34 -22.88 -7.22
CA HIS A 113 -12.09 -23.09 -7.95
C HIS A 113 -11.98 -22.10 -9.12
N THR A 114 -10.99 -21.21 -9.06
CA THR A 114 -10.67 -20.25 -10.14
C THR A 114 -10.09 -20.91 -11.39
N GLY A 115 -9.68 -22.18 -11.32
CA GLY A 115 -9.37 -23.05 -12.46
C GLY A 115 -8.12 -22.71 -13.27
N ASP A 116 -7.67 -21.46 -13.27
CA ASP A 116 -6.55 -20.95 -14.06
C ASP A 116 -5.81 -19.77 -13.39
N LEU A 117 -4.54 -19.59 -13.76
CA LEU A 117 -3.65 -18.57 -13.18
C LEU A 117 -4.16 -17.13 -13.40
N TYR A 118 -4.78 -16.84 -14.54
CA TYR A 118 -5.28 -15.50 -14.84
C TYR A 118 -6.43 -15.14 -13.89
N THR A 119 -7.39 -16.05 -13.71
CA THR A 119 -8.53 -15.85 -12.81
C THR A 119 -8.06 -15.76 -11.36
N THR A 120 -7.12 -16.61 -10.92
CA THR A 120 -6.52 -16.51 -9.58
C THR A 120 -5.80 -15.18 -9.36
N SER A 121 -5.00 -14.73 -10.32
CA SER A 121 -4.28 -13.45 -10.21
C SER A 121 -5.23 -12.26 -10.17
N LEU A 122 -6.31 -12.31 -10.96
CA LEU A 122 -7.34 -11.28 -11.00
C LEU A 122 -8.12 -11.22 -9.69
N LEU A 123 -8.51 -12.37 -9.15
CA LEU A 123 -9.14 -12.50 -7.84
C LEU A 123 -8.23 -11.93 -6.75
N PHE A 124 -6.97 -12.36 -6.71
CA PHE A 124 -5.98 -11.87 -5.75
C PHE A 124 -5.86 -10.35 -5.78
N ARG A 125 -5.73 -9.77 -6.99
CA ARG A 125 -5.63 -8.31 -7.14
C ARG A 125 -6.89 -7.59 -6.65
N LEU A 126 -8.08 -8.06 -7.02
CA LEU A 126 -9.34 -7.43 -6.65
C LEU A 126 -9.62 -7.56 -5.16
N LEU A 127 -9.42 -8.74 -4.57
CA LEU A 127 -9.49 -8.94 -3.12
C LEU A 127 -8.46 -8.08 -2.41
N ARG A 128 -7.24 -7.94 -2.94
CA ARG A 128 -6.26 -7.03 -2.36
C ARG A 128 -6.78 -5.59 -2.34
N GLN A 129 -7.31 -5.10 -3.45
CA GLN A 129 -7.81 -3.72 -3.52
C GLN A 129 -9.00 -3.45 -2.59
N HIS A 130 -9.86 -4.44 -2.40
CA HIS A 130 -11.04 -4.31 -1.54
C HIS A 130 -10.77 -4.62 -0.06
N ALA A 131 -9.87 -5.55 0.25
CA ALA A 131 -9.55 -5.97 1.62
C ALA A 131 -8.31 -5.27 2.23
N PHE A 132 -7.46 -4.61 1.44
CA PHE A 132 -6.25 -3.91 1.91
C PHE A 132 -6.32 -2.36 1.95
N PRO A 133 -7.49 -1.66 1.89
CA PRO A 133 -7.53 -0.22 2.20
C PRO A 133 -6.91 0.09 3.57
N ILE A 134 -7.10 -0.80 4.55
CA ILE A 134 -6.51 -0.67 5.89
C ILE A 134 -4.98 -0.76 5.85
N SER A 135 -4.41 -1.68 5.04
CA SER A 135 -2.96 -1.82 4.92
C SER A 135 -2.34 -0.57 4.32
N THR A 136 -2.93 -0.01 3.27
CA THR A 136 -2.44 1.23 2.64
C THR A 136 -2.54 2.43 3.56
N ALA A 137 -3.65 2.57 4.30
CA ALA A 137 -3.78 3.64 5.30
C ALA A 137 -2.77 3.52 6.45
N ILE A 138 -2.45 2.28 6.87
CA ILE A 138 -1.41 2.03 7.87
C ILE A 138 -0.03 2.35 7.31
N ASP A 139 0.27 1.92 6.09
CA ASP A 139 1.52 2.19 5.37
C ASP A 139 1.78 3.71 5.24
N ASP A 140 0.82 4.47 4.71
CA ASP A 140 0.88 5.94 4.62
C ASP A 140 1.07 6.62 5.98
N MET A 141 0.51 6.03 7.04
CA MET A 141 0.70 6.51 8.40
C MET A 141 2.15 6.33 8.86
N TYR A 142 2.82 5.22 8.56
CA TYR A 142 4.24 5.02 8.91
C TYR A 142 5.19 5.87 8.04
N ASP A 143 4.88 6.03 6.76
CA ASP A 143 5.78 6.66 5.78
C ASP A 143 5.64 8.18 5.70
N VAL A 144 4.44 8.72 5.91
CA VAL A 144 4.15 10.14 5.63
C VAL A 144 3.67 10.89 6.87
N TYR A 145 2.65 10.35 7.55
CA TYR A 145 1.89 11.15 8.53
C TYR A 145 2.42 11.08 9.96
N GLY A 146 2.81 9.89 10.43
CA GLY A 146 3.10 9.64 11.83
C GLY A 146 4.46 10.15 12.27
N SER A 147 4.50 10.77 13.45
CA SER A 147 5.77 11.02 14.15
C SER A 147 6.30 9.72 14.76
N LEU A 148 7.62 9.60 14.92
CA LEU A 148 8.22 8.38 15.45
C LEU A 148 7.59 7.93 16.79
N ASP A 149 7.36 8.86 17.71
CA ASP A 149 6.74 8.56 19.02
C ASP A 149 5.31 8.00 18.87
N GLU A 150 4.52 8.54 17.93
CA GLU A 150 3.18 8.03 17.64
C GLU A 150 3.23 6.65 16.98
N LEU A 151 4.19 6.42 16.07
CA LEU A 151 4.39 5.12 15.41
C LEU A 151 4.77 4.03 16.42
N GLU A 152 5.61 4.36 17.41
CA GLU A 152 5.95 3.45 18.52
C GLU A 152 4.70 3.07 19.34
N LEU A 153 3.83 4.04 19.63
CA LEU A 153 2.55 3.79 20.32
C LEU A 153 1.64 2.90 19.47
N PHE A 154 1.51 3.17 18.17
CA PHE A 154 0.70 2.36 17.27
C PHE A 154 1.22 0.93 17.17
N THR A 155 2.52 0.73 16.93
CA THR A 155 3.12 -0.61 16.89
C THR A 155 2.94 -1.34 18.22
N THR A 156 3.02 -0.64 19.34
CA THR A 156 2.76 -1.22 20.68
C THR A 156 1.30 -1.65 20.82
N ALA A 157 0.34 -0.84 20.38
CA ALA A 157 -1.07 -1.18 20.38
C ALA A 157 -1.37 -2.41 19.49
N VAL A 158 -0.78 -2.48 18.29
CA VAL A 158 -0.87 -3.65 17.40
C VAL A 158 -0.24 -4.87 18.06
N ASN A 159 0.93 -4.76 18.68
CA ASN A 159 1.56 -5.89 19.37
C ASN A 159 0.71 -6.44 20.53
N ARG A 160 0.06 -5.56 21.28
CA ARG A 160 -0.84 -5.92 22.38
C ARG A 160 -2.17 -6.50 21.90
N TRP A 161 -2.66 -6.02 20.75
CA TRP A 161 -3.92 -6.44 20.13
C TRP A 161 -5.14 -6.35 21.08
N ASP A 162 -5.27 -5.21 21.77
CA ASP A 162 -6.27 -4.96 22.81
C ASP A 162 -6.95 -3.61 22.56
N ILE A 163 -8.27 -3.60 22.46
CA ILE A 163 -9.06 -2.39 22.19
C ILE A 163 -8.82 -1.28 23.22
N SER A 164 -8.41 -1.63 24.44
CA SER A 164 -8.07 -0.63 25.47
C SER A 164 -6.80 0.17 25.14
N ALA A 165 -5.88 -0.37 24.33
CA ALA A 165 -4.68 0.33 23.86
C ALA A 165 -5.02 1.53 22.96
N MET A 166 -6.22 1.53 22.36
CA MET A 166 -6.73 2.65 21.56
C MET A 166 -6.81 3.96 22.34
N LYS A 167 -6.93 3.91 23.68
CA LYS A 167 -7.00 5.11 24.53
C LYS A 167 -5.74 5.97 24.42
N ASP A 168 -4.59 5.33 24.22
CA ASP A 168 -3.28 5.96 24.21
C ASP A 168 -2.88 6.47 22.81
N LEU A 169 -3.69 6.18 21.78
CA LEU A 169 -3.41 6.56 20.39
C LEU A 169 -3.97 7.96 20.04
N PRO A 170 -3.31 8.70 19.12
CA PRO A 170 -3.89 9.88 18.48
C PRO A 170 -5.19 9.57 17.74
N GLN A 171 -6.09 10.57 17.61
CA GLN A 171 -7.44 10.36 17.08
C GLN A 171 -7.48 9.73 15.67
N TYR A 172 -6.57 10.12 14.77
CA TYR A 172 -6.51 9.57 13.41
C TYR A 172 -6.08 8.09 13.41
N MET A 173 -5.12 7.73 14.27
CA MET A 173 -4.63 6.36 14.43
C MET A 173 -5.69 5.43 15.01
N LYS A 174 -6.61 5.94 15.84
CA LYS A 174 -7.72 5.14 16.41
C LYS A 174 -8.61 4.58 15.31
N ALA A 175 -8.86 5.34 14.25
CA ALA A 175 -9.68 4.86 13.13
C ALA A 175 -9.00 3.69 12.41
N CYS A 176 -7.71 3.83 12.09
CA CYS A 176 -6.92 2.75 11.47
C CYS A 176 -6.83 1.51 12.38
N TYR A 177 -6.61 1.72 13.69
CA TYR A 177 -6.52 0.62 14.65
C TYR A 177 -7.85 -0.12 14.82
N LEU A 178 -8.96 0.61 14.94
CA LEU A 178 -10.28 0.01 15.05
C LEU A 178 -10.67 -0.74 13.77
N ALA A 179 -10.39 -0.16 12.60
CA ALA A 179 -10.61 -0.82 11.33
C ALA A 179 -9.82 -2.13 11.22
N LEU A 180 -8.54 -2.12 11.65
CA LEU A 180 -7.71 -3.32 11.70
C LEU A 180 -8.29 -4.39 12.64
N LEU A 181 -8.72 -4.02 13.85
CA LEU A 181 -9.32 -4.96 14.79
C LEU A 181 -10.59 -5.60 14.21
N ASN A 182 -11.51 -4.77 13.70
CA ASN A 182 -12.76 -5.24 13.12
C ASN A 182 -12.52 -6.15 11.92
N PHE A 183 -11.60 -5.77 11.02
CA PHE A 183 -11.26 -6.57 9.84
C PHE A 183 -10.79 -7.98 10.22
N VAL A 184 -9.87 -8.09 11.19
CA VAL A 184 -9.34 -9.38 11.63
C VAL A 184 -10.40 -10.20 12.38
N ASP A 185 -11.24 -9.55 13.19
CA ASP A 185 -12.31 -10.23 13.93
C ASP A 185 -13.46 -10.70 13.00
N GLU A 186 -13.84 -9.89 12.01
CA GLU A 186 -14.82 -10.27 10.96
C GLU A 186 -14.31 -11.47 10.15
N MET A 187 -13.08 -11.41 9.67
CA MET A 187 -12.47 -12.51 8.93
C MET A 187 -12.34 -13.79 9.78
N GLY A 188 -11.92 -13.64 11.05
CA GLY A 188 -11.85 -14.75 11.99
C GLY A 188 -13.21 -15.38 12.24
N HIS A 189 -14.25 -14.56 12.40
CA HIS A 189 -15.62 -15.02 12.61
C HIS A 189 -16.17 -15.77 11.40
N ASP A 190 -15.97 -15.25 10.18
CA ASP A 190 -16.48 -15.88 8.96
C ASP A 190 -15.83 -17.24 8.71
N ILE A 191 -14.52 -17.34 8.91
CA ILE A 191 -13.79 -18.61 8.77
C ILE A 191 -14.12 -19.58 9.90
N LEU A 192 -14.26 -19.11 11.15
CA LEU A 192 -14.70 -19.96 12.26
C LEU A 192 -16.09 -20.54 12.00
N LYS A 193 -17.00 -19.75 11.42
CA LYS A 193 -18.36 -20.18 11.09
C LYS A 193 -18.41 -21.19 9.95
N ASP A 194 -17.61 -20.99 8.91
CA ASP A 194 -17.65 -21.82 7.71
C ASP A 194 -16.75 -23.07 7.80
N HIS A 195 -15.71 -23.04 8.64
CA HIS A 195 -14.68 -24.08 8.72
C HIS A 195 -14.40 -24.61 10.13
N GLU A 196 -15.06 -24.12 11.17
CA GLU A 196 -14.82 -24.47 12.58
C GLU A 196 -13.35 -24.28 13.01
N LEU A 197 -12.63 -23.36 12.36
CA LEU A 197 -11.19 -23.13 12.56
C LEU A 197 -10.92 -21.69 12.99
N ASP A 198 -10.25 -21.51 14.14
CA ASP A 198 -9.80 -20.20 14.60
C ASP A 198 -8.45 -19.82 13.97
N ILE A 199 -8.52 -19.03 12.91
CA ILE A 199 -7.37 -18.50 12.18
C ILE A 199 -6.82 -17.18 12.73
N THR A 200 -7.49 -16.60 13.73
CA THR A 200 -7.29 -15.20 14.11
C THR A 200 -5.85 -14.96 14.56
N HIS A 201 -5.26 -15.93 15.25
CA HIS A 201 -3.87 -15.83 15.70
C HIS A 201 -2.87 -15.72 14.55
N TYR A 202 -3.07 -16.44 13.43
CA TYR A 202 -2.17 -16.38 12.27
C TYR A 202 -2.20 -15.00 11.63
N ILE A 203 -3.40 -14.44 11.40
CA ILE A 203 -3.56 -13.11 10.80
C ILE A 203 -2.98 -12.03 11.73
N ARG A 204 -3.26 -12.11 13.04
CA ARG A 204 -2.71 -11.17 14.04
C ARG A 204 -1.19 -11.15 14.02
N GLU A 205 -0.55 -12.32 13.93
CA GLU A 205 0.92 -12.38 13.87
C GLU A 205 1.50 -11.78 12.59
N GLU A 206 0.85 -11.93 11.43
CA GLU A 206 1.31 -11.28 10.19
C GLU A 206 1.19 -9.76 10.25
N TRP A 207 0.10 -9.21 10.79
CA TRP A 207 -0.04 -7.77 10.97
C TRP A 207 0.97 -7.20 11.98
N LYS A 208 1.30 -7.95 13.04
CA LYS A 208 2.37 -7.58 13.97
C LYS A 208 3.73 -7.55 13.27
N LYS A 209 4.06 -8.55 12.44
CA LYS A 209 5.31 -8.56 11.66
C LYS A 209 5.37 -7.37 10.71
N LEU A 210 4.28 -7.10 9.98
CA LEU A 210 4.17 -5.99 9.04
C LEU A 210 4.39 -4.62 9.74
N CYS A 211 3.66 -4.35 10.82
CA CYS A 211 3.82 -3.10 11.57
C CYS A 211 5.22 -2.96 12.20
N ARG A 212 5.83 -4.06 12.65
CA ARG A 212 7.23 -4.04 13.16
C ARG A 212 8.23 -3.72 12.05
N SER A 213 8.03 -4.24 10.83
CA SER A 213 8.88 -3.89 9.69
C SER A 213 8.74 -2.43 9.30
N TYR A 214 7.51 -1.90 9.26
CA TYR A 214 7.27 -0.47 9.03
C TYR A 214 7.93 0.41 10.09
N LEU A 215 7.79 0.07 11.38
CA LEU A 215 8.46 0.82 12.44
C LEU A 215 9.99 0.79 12.31
N ARG A 216 10.56 -0.35 11.90
CA ARG A 216 12.00 -0.47 11.68
C ARG A 216 12.47 0.46 10.56
N GLU A 217 11.73 0.50 9.46
CA GLU A 217 11.98 1.41 8.35
C GLU A 217 11.83 2.88 8.74
N ALA A 218 10.76 3.23 9.47
CA ALA A 218 10.59 4.57 10.02
C ALA A 218 11.76 4.95 10.95
N ARG A 219 12.23 4.05 11.81
CA ARG A 219 13.41 4.29 12.66
C ARG A 219 14.67 4.55 11.85
N TRP A 220 14.89 3.83 10.74
CA TRP A 220 16.00 4.10 9.84
C TRP A 220 15.91 5.52 9.25
N PHE A 221 14.73 5.88 8.75
CA PHE A 221 14.45 7.21 8.22
C PHE A 221 14.70 8.33 9.25
N TYR A 222 14.07 8.25 10.42
CA TYR A 222 14.18 9.28 11.47
C TYR A 222 15.61 9.40 12.04
N LYS A 223 16.35 8.29 12.12
CA LYS A 223 17.75 8.27 12.57
C LYS A 223 18.76 8.60 11.46
N ARG A 224 18.30 8.78 10.22
CA ARG A 224 19.16 8.93 9.02
C ARG A 224 20.17 7.79 8.89
N TYR A 225 19.72 6.59 9.27
CA TYR A 225 20.52 5.39 9.17
C TYR A 225 20.24 4.74 7.82
N THR A 226 21.29 4.50 7.04
CA THR A 226 21.21 3.73 5.79
C THR A 226 21.64 2.30 6.09
N PRO A 227 20.73 1.32 6.10
CA PRO A 227 21.08 -0.08 6.30
C PRO A 227 21.91 -0.61 5.13
N GLY A 228 22.67 -1.68 5.37
CA GLY A 228 23.26 -2.45 4.27
C GLY A 228 22.19 -3.20 3.47
N LEU A 229 22.47 -3.56 2.22
CA LEU A 229 21.50 -4.25 1.34
C LEU A 229 20.88 -5.48 1.99
N LYS A 230 21.69 -6.33 2.63
CA LYS A 230 21.19 -7.54 3.31
C LYS A 230 20.22 -7.20 4.45
N GLU A 231 20.59 -6.23 5.29
CA GLU A 231 19.75 -5.81 6.42
C GLU A 231 18.44 -5.18 5.95
N TYR A 232 18.51 -4.37 4.90
CA TYR A 232 17.34 -3.81 4.23
C TYR A 232 16.43 -4.92 3.73
N LEU A 233 16.96 -5.83 2.89
CA LEU A 233 16.16 -6.88 2.26
C LEU A 233 15.57 -7.85 3.27
N GLU A 234 16.19 -8.09 4.43
CA GLU A 234 15.63 -8.88 5.53
C GLU A 234 14.38 -8.26 6.18
N THR A 235 14.21 -6.94 6.06
CA THR A 235 13.04 -6.19 6.54
C THR A 235 12.05 -5.90 5.41
N ALA A 236 12.56 -5.52 4.25
CA ALA A 236 11.80 -4.95 3.14
C ALA A 236 10.87 -5.97 2.45
N TRP A 237 11.24 -7.25 2.43
CA TRP A 237 10.36 -8.31 1.93
C TRP A 237 9.13 -8.55 2.82
N ILE A 238 9.16 -8.10 4.08
CA ILE A 238 8.01 -8.13 4.99
C ILE A 238 7.21 -6.84 4.82
N SER A 239 7.87 -5.68 4.82
CA SER A 239 7.21 -4.37 4.74
C SER A 239 6.43 -4.16 3.43
N VAL A 240 6.79 -4.85 2.36
CA VAL A 240 6.01 -4.82 1.10
C VAL A 240 4.60 -5.46 1.25
N GLY A 241 4.28 -6.04 2.41
CA GLY A 241 2.98 -6.65 2.69
C GLY A 241 2.75 -8.02 2.02
N GLY A 242 3.74 -8.53 1.28
CA GLY A 242 3.66 -9.80 0.57
C GLY A 242 3.27 -11.00 1.45
N PRO A 243 3.94 -11.23 2.61
CA PRO A 243 3.63 -12.37 3.48
C PRO A 243 2.20 -12.31 4.02
N ALA A 244 1.77 -11.14 4.49
CA ALA A 244 0.39 -10.91 4.91
C ALA A 244 -0.57 -11.21 3.76
N ALA A 245 -0.35 -10.65 2.57
CA ALA A 245 -1.23 -10.86 1.43
C ALA A 245 -1.38 -12.33 1.03
N MET A 246 -0.30 -13.12 1.05
CA MET A 246 -0.36 -14.55 0.72
C MET A 246 -1.10 -15.37 1.76
N VAL A 247 -0.94 -15.06 3.05
CA VAL A 247 -1.69 -15.72 4.13
C VAL A 247 -3.19 -15.47 3.98
N HIS A 248 -3.58 -14.22 3.74
CA HIS A 248 -4.97 -13.87 3.50
C HIS A 248 -5.50 -14.57 2.24
N ALA A 249 -4.71 -14.62 1.17
CA ALA A 249 -5.08 -15.30 -0.06
C ALA A 249 -5.24 -16.82 0.13
N TYR A 250 -4.39 -17.45 0.94
CA TYR A 250 -4.49 -18.87 1.26
C TYR A 250 -5.76 -19.16 2.04
N ILE A 251 -6.03 -18.38 3.10
CA ILE A 251 -7.22 -18.52 3.95
C ILE A 251 -8.52 -18.37 3.13
N LEU A 252 -8.58 -17.37 2.25
CA LEU A 252 -9.75 -17.13 1.42
C LEU A 252 -9.95 -18.18 0.31
N GLN A 253 -8.91 -18.94 -0.07
CA GLN A 253 -8.99 -19.92 -1.16
C GLN A 253 -9.02 -21.38 -0.69
N ALA A 254 -8.76 -21.66 0.59
CA ALA A 254 -8.60 -23.02 1.09
C ALA A 254 -9.95 -23.72 1.31
N ASP A 255 -10.30 -24.66 0.43
CA ASP A 255 -11.57 -25.42 0.47
C ASP A 255 -11.83 -25.96 1.89
N SER A 256 -13.11 -26.06 2.28
CA SER A 256 -13.51 -26.52 3.62
C SER A 256 -13.05 -27.93 3.94
N SER A 257 -12.76 -28.75 2.93
CA SER A 257 -12.18 -30.07 3.10
C SER A 257 -10.65 -30.08 3.27
N SER A 258 -9.96 -28.98 2.95
CA SER A 258 -8.49 -28.89 2.87
C SER A 258 -7.84 -28.04 3.96
N MET A 259 -8.57 -27.08 4.54
CA MET A 259 -8.03 -26.17 5.54
C MET A 259 -8.09 -26.78 6.95
N THR A 260 -6.95 -27.28 7.40
CA THR A 260 -6.73 -27.75 8.79
C THR A 260 -5.68 -26.89 9.48
N GLN A 261 -5.64 -26.92 10.82
CA GLN A 261 -4.56 -26.27 11.58
C GLN A 261 -3.17 -26.76 11.13
N GLU A 262 -3.02 -28.05 10.82
CA GLU A 262 -1.78 -28.63 10.30
C GLU A 262 -1.39 -28.04 8.93
N SER A 263 -2.36 -27.85 8.04
CA SER A 263 -2.11 -27.27 6.70
C SER A 263 -1.69 -25.79 6.78
N LEU A 264 -2.27 -25.03 7.70
CA LEU A 264 -1.86 -23.65 7.96
C LEU A 264 -0.45 -23.62 8.54
N ASP A 265 -0.19 -24.44 9.56
CA ASP A 265 1.15 -24.60 10.13
C ASP A 265 2.19 -24.98 9.08
N ASP A 266 1.85 -25.89 8.16
CA ASP A 266 2.68 -26.27 7.03
C ASP A 266 2.90 -25.11 6.06
N CYS A 267 1.86 -24.35 5.71
CA CYS A 267 1.96 -23.14 4.89
C CYS A 267 2.95 -22.13 5.49
N PHE A 268 2.90 -21.91 6.81
CA PHE A 268 3.80 -20.99 7.52
C PHE A 268 5.23 -21.54 7.73
N LYS A 269 5.39 -22.86 7.78
CA LYS A 269 6.69 -23.53 7.99
C LYS A 269 7.40 -23.80 6.65
N ASN A 270 6.73 -24.50 5.75
CA ASN A 270 7.26 -25.01 4.48
C ASN A 270 6.94 -24.08 3.30
N GLY A 271 5.81 -23.36 3.31
CA GLY A 271 5.50 -22.33 2.31
C GLY A 271 6.35 -21.05 2.45
N ARG A 272 7.17 -20.96 3.49
CA ARG A 272 8.01 -19.80 3.81
C ARG A 272 8.93 -19.39 2.67
N GLU A 273 9.53 -20.33 1.95
CA GLU A 273 10.45 -20.00 0.85
C GLU A 273 9.70 -19.36 -0.33
N LEU A 274 8.56 -19.93 -0.73
CA LEU A 274 7.73 -19.37 -1.80
C LEU A 274 7.24 -17.96 -1.41
N ILE A 275 6.78 -17.81 -0.16
CA ILE A 275 6.35 -16.52 0.39
C ILE A 275 7.51 -15.53 0.40
N HIS A 276 8.69 -15.95 0.83
CA HIS A 276 9.88 -15.10 0.86
C HIS A 276 10.26 -14.60 -0.54
N TRP A 277 10.42 -15.51 -1.50
CA TRP A 277 10.83 -15.15 -2.86
C TRP A 277 9.78 -14.32 -3.59
N SER A 278 8.49 -14.64 -3.44
CA SER A 278 7.41 -13.86 -4.06
C SER A 278 7.35 -12.44 -3.52
N SER A 279 7.51 -12.29 -2.20
CA SER A 279 7.54 -10.96 -1.55
C SER A 279 8.80 -10.20 -1.91
N LEU A 280 9.95 -10.86 -2.01
CA LEU A 280 11.20 -10.23 -2.41
C LEU A 280 11.14 -9.72 -3.85
N ILE A 281 10.57 -10.50 -4.79
CA ILE A 281 10.33 -10.05 -6.17
C ILE A 281 9.41 -8.83 -6.19
N THR A 282 8.35 -8.86 -5.39
CA THR A 282 7.40 -7.73 -5.26
C THR A 282 8.13 -6.49 -4.75
N ARG A 283 8.93 -6.61 -3.68
CA ARG A 283 9.73 -5.52 -3.11
C ARG A 283 10.70 -4.95 -4.12
N LEU A 284 11.47 -5.78 -4.82
CA LEU A 284 12.44 -5.30 -5.82
C LEU A 284 11.75 -4.60 -6.99
N SER A 285 10.58 -5.08 -7.41
CA SER A 285 9.78 -4.46 -8.48
C SER A 285 9.20 -3.11 -8.06
N ASP A 286 8.72 -3.03 -6.82
CA ASP A 286 8.21 -1.81 -6.19
C ASP A 286 9.32 -0.75 -6.04
N ASP A 287 10.48 -1.15 -5.51
CA ASP A 287 11.63 -0.28 -5.35
C ASP A 287 12.14 0.28 -6.70
N LEU A 288 12.17 -0.57 -7.73
CA LEU A 288 12.54 -0.15 -9.09
C LEU A 288 11.54 0.87 -9.65
N GLY A 289 10.23 0.62 -9.49
CA GLY A 289 9.19 1.55 -9.95
C GLY A 289 9.24 2.91 -9.27
N THR A 290 9.40 2.90 -7.94
CA THR A 290 9.37 4.09 -7.08
C THR A 290 10.65 4.92 -7.21
N SER A 291 11.83 4.28 -7.31
CA SER A 291 13.11 4.99 -7.49
C SER A 291 13.20 5.77 -8.80
N MET A 292 12.53 5.30 -9.86
CA MET A 292 12.51 5.92 -11.18
C MET A 292 11.56 7.13 -11.29
N HIS A 293 10.49 7.20 -10.46
CA HIS A 293 9.41 8.17 -10.64
C HIS A 293 9.12 9.05 -9.41
N GLY A 294 9.76 8.79 -8.26
CA GLY A 294 9.58 9.55 -7.03
C GLY A 294 10.88 9.93 -6.32
N ASP A 295 10.82 10.97 -5.50
CA ASP A 295 11.94 11.46 -4.70
C ASP A 295 12.21 10.56 -3.48
N GLY A 296 11.27 9.65 -3.16
CA GLY A 296 11.33 8.74 -2.00
C GLY A 296 11.33 9.46 -0.64
N ILE A 297 11.03 10.76 -0.60
CA ILE A 297 11.12 11.57 0.62
C ILE A 297 10.12 11.06 1.66
N GLY A 298 10.61 10.40 2.71
CA GLY A 298 9.79 9.85 3.80
C GLY A 298 9.81 8.32 3.87
N THR A 299 10.18 7.64 2.78
CA THR A 299 10.08 6.18 2.67
C THR A 299 11.44 5.48 2.79
N SER A 300 11.42 4.19 3.14
CA SER A 300 12.62 3.34 3.14
C SER A 300 13.29 3.23 1.76
N THR A 301 12.50 3.22 0.68
CA THR A 301 12.98 3.27 -0.71
C THR A 301 13.76 4.56 -0.99
N GLY A 302 13.37 5.70 -0.41
CA GLY A 302 14.15 6.93 -0.50
C GLY A 302 15.48 6.88 0.25
N VAL A 303 15.51 6.24 1.41
CA VAL A 303 16.75 6.02 2.18
C VAL A 303 17.72 5.10 1.43
N MET A 304 17.18 4.13 0.68
CA MET A 304 17.95 3.17 -0.10
C MET A 304 18.19 3.60 -1.55
N LYS A 305 17.59 4.70 -2.02
CA LYS A 305 17.61 5.13 -3.43
C LYS A 305 19.01 5.20 -4.00
N ASP A 306 19.95 5.82 -3.28
CA ASP A 306 21.33 5.96 -3.74
C ASP A 306 22.07 4.62 -3.79
N LEU A 307 21.81 3.72 -2.82
CA LEU A 307 22.39 2.39 -2.79
C LEU A 307 21.82 1.50 -3.90
N LEU A 308 20.49 1.49 -4.08
CA LEU A 308 19.80 0.73 -5.12
C LEU A 308 20.22 1.22 -6.52
N ASN A 309 20.25 2.54 -6.74
CA ASN A 309 20.74 3.12 -7.98
C ASN A 309 22.22 2.74 -8.24
N SER A 310 23.07 2.75 -7.22
CA SER A 310 24.49 2.37 -7.39
C SER A 310 24.65 0.91 -7.83
N LEU A 311 23.81 0.00 -7.33
CA LEU A 311 23.84 -1.43 -7.67
C LEU A 311 23.26 -1.70 -9.07
N ILE A 312 22.20 -0.98 -9.46
CA ILE A 312 21.56 -1.10 -10.79
C ILE A 312 22.43 -0.47 -11.88
N VAL A 313 23.04 0.70 -11.62
CA VAL A 313 23.88 1.40 -12.60
C VAL A 313 25.21 0.67 -12.81
N GLN A 314 25.80 0.07 -11.77
CA GLN A 314 27.03 -0.72 -11.91
C GLN A 314 26.84 -2.03 -12.70
N SER A 315 25.64 -2.61 -12.71
CA SER A 315 25.35 -3.84 -13.45
C SER A 315 25.10 -3.63 -14.95
N ILE A 316 24.99 -2.37 -15.42
CA ILE A 316 24.84 -2.00 -16.84
C ILE A 316 26.17 -1.52 -17.45
N ALA A 317 27.29 -1.60 -16.72
CA ALA A 317 28.61 -1.48 -17.33
C ALA A 317 28.89 -2.72 -18.19
N ILE A 318 28.40 -2.68 -19.44
CA ILE A 318 28.74 -3.62 -20.50
C ILE A 318 30.20 -3.36 -20.86
N GLU A 319 31.08 -4.32 -20.58
CA GLU A 319 32.36 -4.46 -21.29
C GLU A 319 32.12 -4.83 -22.76
#